data_AF-Q5XM57-F1
#
_entry.id   AF-Q5XM57-F1
#
_cell.length_a   1.000
_cell.length_b   1.000
_cell.length_c   1.000
_cell.angle_alpha   90.00
_cell.angle_beta   90.00
_cell.angle_gamma   90.00
#
_symmetry.space_group_name_H-M   'P 1'
#
loop_
_entity.id
_entity.type
_entity.pdbx_description
1 polymer ?
#
loop_
_entity_poly.entity_id
_entity_poly.type
_entity_poly.pdbx_seq_one_letter_code
_entity_poly.pdbx_strand_id
1 'polypeptide(L)'
;QKMGEGKMNWADIDIAGAAASFFFGGIETTTTLLCFTSYELAVNPDIQERLRAEIDEQRESLADGRTPTYEVLQKMKYLDMVVSEALRRWTPLGLTNR
;
A
#
# COMPACT_ATOMS: atom_id res chain seq x y z
N GLN A 1 35.50 -31.94 -3.79
CA GLN A 1 35.26 -31.42 -5.16
C GLN A 1 34.19 -30.35 -5.03
N LYS A 2 34.52 -29.09 -5.33
CA LYS A 2 33.72 -27.91 -4.97
C LYS A 2 32.36 -27.92 -5.67
N MET A 3 31.30 -27.77 -4.90
CA MET A 3 29.94 -27.52 -5.38
C MET A 3 29.91 -26.09 -5.92
N GLY A 4 30.18 -25.94 -7.21
CA GLY A 4 30.19 -24.65 -7.90
C GLY A 4 28.77 -24.12 -8.02
N GLU A 5 28.56 -22.93 -7.47
CA GLU A 5 27.36 -22.12 -7.56
C GLU A 5 26.84 -22.08 -9.01
N GLY A 6 25.70 -22.72 -9.26
CA GLY A 6 24.97 -22.56 -10.51
C GLY A 6 24.40 -21.16 -10.57
N LYS A 7 25.12 -20.23 -11.20
CA LYS A 7 24.57 -18.91 -11.54
C LYS A 7 23.33 -19.12 -12.41
N MET A 8 22.15 -18.85 -11.87
CA MET A 8 20.92 -18.74 -12.65
C MET A 8 21.11 -17.58 -13.63
N ASN A 9 21.42 -17.90 -14.89
CA ASN A 9 21.48 -16.92 -15.97
C ASN A 9 20.04 -16.60 -16.40
N TRP A 10 19.38 -15.69 -15.70
CA TRP A 10 18.10 -15.14 -16.11
C TRP A 10 18.29 -14.39 -17.43
N ALA A 11 17.50 -14.70 -18.45
CA ALA A 11 17.48 -13.88 -19.65
C ALA A 11 16.81 -12.54 -19.31
N ASP A 12 17.17 -11.46 -20.01
CA ASP A 12 16.57 -10.14 -19.77
C ASP A 12 15.04 -10.16 -19.91
N ILE A 13 14.51 -11.07 -20.75
CA ILE A 13 13.07 -11.29 -20.89
C ILE A 13 12.43 -11.93 -19.66
N ASP A 14 13.14 -12.80 -18.94
CA ASP A 14 12.63 -13.42 -17.71
C ASP A 14 12.60 -12.39 -16.57
N ILE A 15 13.62 -11.52 -16.50
CA ILE A 15 13.68 -10.41 -15.54
C ILE A 15 12.56 -9.40 -15.83
N ALA A 16 12.36 -9.05 -17.10
CA ALA A 16 11.27 -8.17 -17.53
C ALA A 16 9.90 -8.79 -17.25
N GLY A 17 9.72 -10.09 -17.50
CA GLY A 17 8.48 -10.81 -17.21
C GLY A 17 8.17 -10.87 -15.72
N ALA A 18 9.18 -11.10 -14.87
CA ALA A 18 9.03 -11.06 -13.42
C ALA A 18 8.64 -9.64 -12.95
N ALA A 19 9.33 -8.60 -13.43
CA ALA A 19 9.02 -7.21 -13.11
C ALA A 19 7.59 -6.81 -13.52
N ALA A 20 7.16 -7.21 -14.72
CA ALA A 20 5.79 -6.99 -15.19
C ALA A 20 4.77 -7.71 -14.29
N SER A 21 5.05 -8.94 -13.88
CA SER A 21 4.17 -9.72 -13.00
C SER A 21 4.00 -9.05 -11.62
N PHE A 22 5.08 -8.55 -11.02
CA PHE A 22 5.00 -7.78 -9.77
C PHE A 22 4.22 -6.48 -9.94
N PHE A 23 4.39 -5.80 -11.07
CA PHE A 23 3.67 -4.57 -11.37
C PHE A 23 2.16 -4.81 -11.50
N PHE A 24 1.74 -5.77 -12.32
CA PHE A 24 0.31 -6.08 -12.49
C PHE A 24 -0.34 -6.61 -11.21
N GLY A 25 0.31 -7.55 -10.52
CA GLY A 25 -0.21 -8.09 -9.26
C GLY A 25 -0.34 -7.04 -8.15
N GLY A 26 0.59 -6.08 -8.09
CA GLY A 26 0.54 -4.97 -7.13
C GLY A 26 -0.47 -3.89 -7.48
N ILE A 27 -0.63 -3.56 -8.77
CA ILE A 27 -1.50 -2.46 -9.19
C ILE A 27 -2.97 -2.79 -9.03
N GLU A 28 -3.41 -3.96 -9.46
CA GLU A 28 -4.82 -4.32 -9.40
C GLU A 28 -5.34 -4.32 -7.95
N THR A 29 -4.55 -4.91 -7.05
CA THR A 29 -4.87 -4.97 -5.62
C THR A 29 -4.84 -3.59 -4.97
N THR A 30 -3.81 -2.79 -5.24
CA THR A 30 -3.68 -1.44 -4.66
C THR A 30 -4.75 -0.48 -5.18
N THR A 31 -5.05 -0.52 -6.48
CA THR A 31 -6.09 0.35 -7.09
C THR A 31 -7.45 0.03 -6.50
N THR A 32 -7.78 -1.27 -6.40
CA THR A 32 -9.03 -1.73 -5.81
C THR A 32 -9.17 -1.26 -4.36
N LEU A 33 -8.11 -1.43 -3.54
CA LEU A 33 -8.07 -0.93 -2.17
C LEU A 33 -8.30 0.59 -2.09
N LEU A 34 -7.62 1.38 -2.93
CA LEU A 34 -7.76 2.84 -2.94
C LEU A 34 -9.16 3.29 -3.35
N CYS A 35 -9.77 2.63 -4.33
CA CYS A 35 -11.15 2.90 -4.74
C CYS A 35 -12.13 2.65 -3.60
N PHE A 36 -12.05 1.48 -2.94
CA PHE A 36 -12.94 1.16 -1.83
C PHE A 36 -12.70 2.03 -0.60
N THR A 37 -11.44 2.31 -0.27
CA THR A 37 -11.10 3.22 0.84
C THR A 37 -11.67 4.62 0.58
N SER A 38 -11.52 5.13 -0.63
CA SER A 38 -12.06 6.44 -1.03
C SER A 38 -13.59 6.46 -1.01
N TYR A 39 -14.23 5.37 -1.42
CA TYR A 39 -15.68 5.21 -1.34
C TYR A 39 -16.17 5.21 0.12
N GLU A 40 -15.55 4.43 1.00
CA GLU A 40 -15.90 4.39 2.43
C GLU A 40 -15.69 5.73 3.12
N LEU A 41 -14.64 6.48 2.75
CA LEU A 41 -14.40 7.84 3.23
C LEU A 41 -15.46 8.84 2.73
N ALA A 42 -15.95 8.67 1.50
CA ALA A 42 -17.01 9.53 0.95
C ALA A 42 -18.38 9.24 1.59
N VAL A 43 -18.64 7.99 1.98
CA VAL A 43 -19.89 7.58 2.65
C VAL A 43 -19.89 7.93 4.14
N ASN A 44 -18.72 7.95 4.79
CA ASN A 44 -18.58 8.23 6.22
C ASN A 44 -17.80 9.54 6.46
N PRO A 45 -18.47 10.71 6.41
CA PRO A 45 -17.82 12.01 6.56
C PRO A 45 -17.11 12.17 7.92
N ASP A 46 -17.63 11.59 8.99
CA ASP A 46 -17.03 11.65 10.33
C ASP A 46 -15.63 10.99 10.37
N ILE A 47 -15.48 9.87 9.66
CA ILE A 47 -14.20 9.14 9.53
C ILE A 47 -13.23 9.97 8.68
N GLN A 48 -13.72 10.57 7.61
CA GLN A 48 -12.93 11.43 6.73
C GLN A 48 -12.40 12.66 7.47
N GLU A 49 -13.24 13.31 8.28
CA GLU A 49 -12.84 14.49 9.05
C GLU A 49 -11.80 14.14 10.11
N ARG A 50 -11.99 13.02 10.82
CA ARG A 50 -11.01 12.52 11.79
C ARG A 50 -9.67 12.14 11.13
N LEU A 51 -9.69 11.52 9.95
CA LEU A 51 -8.49 11.20 9.20
C LEU A 51 -7.77 12.47 8.72
N ARG A 52 -8.51 13.45 8.21
CA ARG A 52 -7.93 14.74 7.80
C ARG A 52 -7.30 15.48 8.99
N ALA A 53 -7.95 15.48 10.15
CA ALA A 53 -7.39 16.08 11.36
C ALA A 53 -6.03 15.45 11.75
N GLU A 54 -5.91 14.11 11.70
CA GLU A 54 -4.62 13.44 11.95
C GLU A 54 -3.57 13.83 10.90
N ILE A 55 -3.96 13.89 9.61
CA ILE A 55 -3.05 14.29 8.53
C ILE A 55 -2.58 15.73 8.70
N ASP A 56 -3.49 16.65 9.02
CA ASP A 56 -3.18 18.07 9.20
C ASP A 56 -2.28 18.27 10.43
N GLU A 57 -2.54 17.59 11.55
CA GLU A 57 -1.67 17.60 12.74
C GLU A 57 -0.25 17.12 12.40
N GLN A 58 -0.12 16.01 11.67
CA GLN A 58 1.19 15.52 11.25
C GLN A 58 1.85 16.46 10.23
N ARG A 59 1.08 17.13 9.37
CA ARG A 59 1.59 18.08 8.39
C ARG A 59 2.14 19.34 9.04
N GLU A 60 1.49 19.84 10.09
CA GLU A 60 1.97 20.96 10.90
C GLU A 60 3.25 20.61 11.68
N SER A 61 3.45 19.34 12.02
CA SER A 61 4.68 18.86 12.67
C SER A 61 5.90 18.85 11.73
N LEU A 62 5.71 18.94 10.41
CA LEU A 62 6.78 18.97 9.42
C LEU A 62 7.34 20.38 9.26
N ALA A 63 8.64 20.56 9.53
CA ALA A 63 9.33 21.85 9.42
C ALA A 63 9.20 22.51 8.03
N ASP A 64 9.10 21.72 6.95
CA ASP A 64 9.00 22.20 5.57
C ASP A 64 7.58 22.10 4.97
N GLY A 65 6.59 21.59 5.73
CA GLY A 65 5.17 21.58 5.38
C GLY A 65 4.75 20.87 4.08
N ARG A 66 5.64 20.16 3.38
CA ARG A 66 5.39 19.69 2.00
C ARG A 66 5.54 18.19 1.78
N THR A 67 6.45 17.51 2.48
CA THR A 67 6.73 16.10 2.20
C THR A 67 6.72 15.29 3.49
N PRO A 68 5.75 14.36 3.67
CA PRO A 68 5.79 13.43 4.79
C PRO A 68 7.01 12.52 4.67
N THR A 69 7.91 12.57 5.66
CA THR A 69 8.96 11.55 5.80
C THR A 69 8.31 10.20 6.12
N TYR A 70 8.96 9.08 5.77
CA TYR A 70 8.48 7.74 6.11
C TYR A 70 8.17 7.57 7.62
N GLU A 71 8.97 8.20 8.47
CA GLU A 71 8.78 8.24 9.93
C GLU A 71 7.48 8.93 10.35
N VAL A 72 7.02 9.92 9.58
CA VAL A 72 5.76 10.64 9.83
C VAL A 72 4.57 9.80 9.35
N LEU A 73 4.70 9.11 8.22
CA LEU A 73 3.68 8.15 7.78
C LEU A 73 3.48 7.03 8.80
N GLN A 74 4.55 6.52 9.41
CA GLN A 74 4.45 5.50 10.48
C GLN A 74 3.78 6.02 11.76
N LYS A 75 3.72 7.33 11.97
CA LYS A 75 3.04 7.94 13.13
C LYS A 75 1.53 8.11 12.91
N MET A 76 1.05 8.04 11.66
CA MET A 76 -0.37 8.14 11.32
C MET A 76 -1.11 6.84 11.63
N LYS A 77 -1.47 6.64 12.90
CA LYS A 77 -2.12 5.41 13.38
C LYS A 77 -3.55 5.30 12.87
N TYR A 78 -4.27 6.41 12.74
CA TYR A 78 -5.65 6.38 12.26
C TYR A 78 -5.71 6.04 10.77
N LEU A 79 -4.76 6.54 9.97
CA LEU A 79 -4.58 6.10 8.58
C LEU A 79 -4.40 4.58 8.47
N ASP A 80 -3.53 3.99 9.28
CA ASP A 80 -3.29 2.53 9.27
C ASP A 80 -4.54 1.73 9.69
N MET A 81 -5.31 2.24 10.67
CA MET A 81 -6.59 1.64 11.05
C MET A 81 -7.63 1.71 9.92
N VAL A 82 -7.72 2.83 9.19
CA VAL A 82 -8.64 2.99 8.05
C VAL A 82 -8.28 2.01 6.93
N VAL A 83 -7.00 1.87 6.60
CA VAL A 83 -6.52 0.92 5.58
C VAL A 83 -6.80 -0.52 6.03
N SER A 84 -6.54 -0.84 7.30
CA SER A 84 -6.83 -2.16 7.87
C SER A 84 -8.32 -2.50 7.80
N GLU A 85 -9.20 -1.55 8.12
CA GLU A 85 -10.65 -1.76 8.05
C GLU A 85 -11.15 -1.87 6.60
N ALA A 86 -10.58 -1.09 5.68
CA ALA A 86 -10.86 -1.23 4.26
C ALA A 86 -10.46 -2.61 3.72
N LEU A 87 -9.30 -3.14 4.12
CA LEU A 87 -8.86 -4.50 3.76
C LEU A 87 -9.72 -5.61 4.40
N ARG A 88 -10.19 -5.39 5.64
CA ARG A 88 -11.11 -6.32 6.33
C ARG A 88 -12.45 -6.41 5.61
N ARG A 89 -12.96 -5.27 5.13
CA ARG A 89 -14.28 -5.17 4.48
C ARG A 89 -14.23 -5.55 3.00
N TRP A 90 -13.15 -5.19 2.33
CA TRP A 90 -12.91 -5.39 0.90
C TRP A 90 -11.62 -6.16 0.69
N THR A 91 -11.63 -7.44 1.03
CA THR A 91 -10.46 -8.32 0.84
C THR A 91 -10.31 -8.62 -0.65
N PRO A 92 -9.27 -8.11 -1.35
CA PRO A 92 -9.14 -8.29 -2.80
C PRO A 92 -8.91 -9.75 -3.22
N LEU A 93 -8.43 -10.58 -2.29
CA LEU A 93 -8.17 -12.01 -2.46
C LEU A 93 -8.98 -12.80 -1.41
N GLY A 94 -10.28 -12.92 -1.63
CA GLY A 94 -11.21 -13.59 -0.71
C GLY A 94 -11.09 -15.11 -0.63
N LEU A 95 -10.40 -15.76 -1.59
CA LEU A 95 -10.10 -17.20 -1.56
C LEU A 95 -8.78 -17.47 -2.27
N THR A 96 -7.81 -18.02 -1.54
CA THR A 96 -6.67 -18.73 -2.13
C THR A 96 -7.07 -20.21 -2.22
N ASN A 97 -7.32 -20.70 -3.44
CA ASN A 97 -7.43 -22.14 -3.65
C ASN A 97 -6.03 -22.74 -3.46
N ARG A 98 -5.86 -23.52 -2.40
CA ARG A 98 -4.67 -24.35 -2.19
C ARG A 98 -4.82 -25.67 -2.91
#